data_AF-A0A5J4T7A5-F1
#
_entry.id   AF-A0A5J4T7A5-F1
#
_cell.length_a   1.000
_cell.length_b   1.000
_cell.length_c   1.000
_cell.angle_alpha   90.00
_cell.angle_beta   90.00
_cell.angle_gamma   90.00
#
_symmetry.space_group_name_H-M   'P 1'
#
loop_
_entity.id
_entity.type
_entity.pdbx_description
1 polymer ?
#
loop_
_entity_poly.entity_id
_entity_poly.type
_entity_poly.pdbx_seq_one_letter_code
_entity_poly.pdbx_strand_id
1 'polypeptide(L)'
;MTKPHIKRAIKDFSFRAFTLNAKKVIDQNGGAKLPMATKQKIMASVWNSVLISPAVEILERQDGNIDIYNRSNKTKIQQGQYEFLPLAKRLSKKELPTVITQLYQAEDVDARIKEALGQAIQYYGQLLTQRQQQIGGFDLAKYKFVQNRQ
;
A
#
# COMPACT_ATOMS: atom_id res chain seq x y z
N MET A 1 -6.54 -21.52 -33.47
CA MET A 1 -6.02 -20.29 -32.82
C MET A 1 -6.05 -20.46 -31.31
N THR A 2 -4.92 -20.83 -30.72
CA THR A 2 -4.73 -20.83 -29.26
C THR A 2 -4.61 -19.39 -28.80
N LYS A 3 -5.59 -18.90 -28.02
CA LYS A 3 -5.53 -17.58 -27.39
C LYS A 3 -4.22 -17.47 -26.61
N PRO A 4 -3.38 -16.43 -26.80
CA PRO A 4 -2.16 -16.30 -26.02
C PRO A 4 -2.55 -16.18 -24.55
N HIS A 5 -1.98 -17.05 -23.72
CA HIS A 5 -2.20 -17.02 -22.28
C HIS A 5 -1.65 -15.71 -21.71
N ILE A 6 -2.53 -14.72 -21.50
CA ILE A 6 -2.26 -13.49 -20.70
C ILE A 6 -2.18 -13.87 -19.21
N LYS A 7 -1.39 -14.89 -18.86
CA LYS A 7 -1.36 -15.50 -17.52
C LYS A 7 -0.03 -15.31 -16.78
N ARG A 8 0.90 -14.46 -17.27
CA ARG A 8 2.22 -14.30 -16.63
C ARG A 8 2.58 -12.86 -16.22
N ALA A 9 2.39 -11.84 -17.06
CA ALA A 9 2.87 -10.48 -16.75
C ALA A 9 2.26 -9.83 -15.48
N ILE A 10 0.98 -10.06 -15.17
CA ILE A 10 0.32 -9.44 -14.00
C ILE A 10 0.91 -9.95 -12.67
N LYS A 11 1.47 -11.18 -12.63
CA LYS A 11 2.12 -11.69 -11.41
C LYS A 11 3.38 -10.90 -11.05
N ASP A 12 4.08 -10.39 -12.07
CA ASP A 12 5.33 -9.66 -11.91
C ASP A 12 5.09 -8.26 -11.32
N PHE A 13 3.88 -7.70 -11.49
CA PHE A 13 3.45 -6.40 -10.95
C PHE A 13 2.47 -6.52 -9.78
N SER A 14 2.61 -7.60 -9.00
CA SER A 14 1.78 -7.85 -7.83
C SER A 14 2.44 -7.34 -6.54
N PHE A 15 1.64 -7.09 -5.50
CA PHE A 15 2.15 -6.74 -4.17
C PHE A 15 3.16 -7.78 -3.64
N ARG A 16 2.98 -9.06 -4.00
CA ARG A 16 3.93 -10.11 -3.62
C ARG A 16 5.29 -9.93 -4.31
N ALA A 17 5.31 -9.60 -5.58
CA ALA A 17 6.57 -9.31 -6.30
C ALA A 17 7.24 -8.06 -5.75
N PHE A 18 6.46 -7.00 -5.49
CA PHE A 18 6.93 -5.79 -4.84
C PHE A 18 7.58 -6.06 -3.48
N THR A 19 6.92 -6.80 -2.59
CA THR A 19 7.44 -7.06 -1.23
C THR A 19 8.79 -7.78 -1.23
N LEU A 20 9.05 -8.65 -2.20
CA LEU A 20 10.36 -9.31 -2.33
C LEU A 20 11.47 -8.31 -2.68
N ASN A 21 11.22 -7.42 -3.64
CA ASN A 21 12.18 -6.40 -4.06
C ASN A 21 12.36 -5.32 -2.98
N ALA A 22 11.26 -4.83 -2.42
CA ALA A 22 11.24 -3.81 -1.38
C ALA A 22 11.96 -4.29 -0.12
N LYS A 23 11.80 -5.57 0.28
CA LYS A 23 12.54 -6.14 1.41
C LYS A 23 14.06 -6.01 1.22
N LYS A 24 14.57 -6.35 0.04
CA LYS A 24 16.00 -6.24 -0.27
C LYS A 24 16.50 -4.80 -0.14
N VAL A 25 15.76 -3.84 -0.69
CA VAL A 25 16.08 -2.41 -0.62
C VAL A 25 16.05 -1.90 0.84
N ILE A 26 15.04 -2.30 1.61
CA ILE A 26 14.93 -1.93 3.03
C ILE A 26 16.12 -2.46 3.82
N ASP A 27 16.50 -3.73 3.62
CA ASP A 27 17.61 -4.33 4.34
C ASP A 27 18.96 -3.67 3.97
N GLN A 28 19.14 -3.25 2.71
CA GLN A 28 20.33 -2.54 2.25
C GLN A 28 20.41 -1.09 2.75
N ASN A 29 19.27 -0.40 2.91
CA ASN A 29 19.21 1.03 3.22
C ASN A 29 19.03 1.30 4.73
N GLY A 30 19.68 0.51 5.59
CA GLY A 30 19.67 0.71 7.05
C GLY A 30 18.39 0.23 7.75
N GLY A 31 17.38 -0.22 7.01
CA GLY A 31 16.15 -0.81 7.55
C GLY A 31 16.34 -2.23 8.08
N ALA A 32 17.50 -2.86 7.91
CA ALA A 32 17.76 -4.24 8.36
C ALA A 32 17.41 -4.47 9.84
N LYS A 33 17.68 -3.49 10.71
CA LYS A 33 17.44 -3.55 12.16
C LYS A 33 15.99 -3.27 12.56
N LEU A 34 15.13 -2.86 11.62
CA LEU A 34 13.73 -2.59 11.92
C LEU A 34 12.98 -3.91 12.24
N PRO A 35 12.02 -3.89 13.19
CA PRO A 35 11.13 -5.01 13.41
C PRO A 35 10.39 -5.39 12.11
N MET A 36 10.15 -6.68 11.91
CA MET A 36 9.51 -7.19 10.69
C MET A 36 8.13 -6.55 10.45
N ALA A 37 7.34 -6.33 11.51
CA ALA A 37 6.06 -5.64 11.42
C ALA A 37 6.19 -4.20 10.89
N THR A 38 7.26 -3.50 11.24
CA THR A 38 7.55 -2.16 10.72
C THR A 38 7.95 -2.22 9.25
N LYS A 39 8.79 -3.19 8.85
CA LYS A 39 9.13 -3.41 7.43
C LYS A 39 7.87 -3.66 6.59
N GLN A 40 6.93 -4.45 7.10
CA GLN A 40 5.64 -4.69 6.44
C GLN A 40 4.79 -3.42 6.31
N LYS A 41 4.73 -2.58 7.35
CA LYS A 41 4.05 -1.28 7.29
C LYS A 41 4.67 -0.35 6.26
N ILE A 42 6.01 -0.30 6.20
CA ILE A 42 6.76 0.47 5.19
C ILE A 42 6.40 -0.03 3.78
N MET A 43 6.47 -1.33 3.53
CA MET A 43 6.13 -1.90 2.23
C MET A 43 4.69 -1.58 1.82
N ALA A 44 3.72 -1.75 2.72
CA ALA A 44 2.33 -1.42 2.43
C ALA A 44 2.12 0.08 2.15
N SER A 45 2.78 0.95 2.93
CA SER A 45 2.70 2.40 2.76
C SER A 45 3.27 2.85 1.42
N VAL A 46 4.44 2.33 1.01
CA VAL A 46 5.05 2.65 -0.28
C VAL A 46 4.23 2.10 -1.44
N TRP A 47 3.74 0.87 -1.34
CA TRP A 47 2.84 0.31 -2.36
C TRP A 47 1.59 1.18 -2.56
N ASN A 48 0.98 1.63 -1.46
CA ASN A 48 -0.22 2.45 -1.54
C ASN A 48 0.07 3.82 -2.17
N SER A 49 1.15 4.49 -1.75
CA SER A 49 1.49 5.84 -2.23
C SER A 49 2.02 5.87 -3.66
N VAL A 50 2.83 4.90 -4.07
CA VAL A 50 3.48 4.92 -5.39
C VAL A 50 2.57 4.32 -6.48
N LEU A 51 1.70 3.38 -6.13
CA LEU A 51 0.95 2.59 -7.12
C LEU A 51 -0.56 2.68 -6.95
N ILE A 52 -1.10 2.46 -5.75
CA ILE A 52 -2.56 2.44 -5.57
C ILE A 52 -3.17 3.82 -5.73
N SER A 53 -2.67 4.83 -5.01
CA SER A 53 -3.21 6.19 -5.09
C SER A 53 -3.12 6.78 -6.50
N PRO A 54 -1.98 6.69 -7.22
CA PRO A 54 -1.91 7.15 -8.60
C PRO A 54 -2.81 6.35 -9.55
N ALA A 55 -2.95 5.03 -9.35
CA ALA A 55 -3.84 4.23 -10.19
C ALA A 55 -5.30 4.62 -10.00
N VAL A 56 -5.71 4.91 -8.76
CA VAL A 56 -7.07 5.39 -8.47
C VAL A 56 -7.29 6.76 -9.11
N GLU A 57 -6.34 7.69 -8.99
CA GLU A 57 -6.45 9.02 -9.59
C GLU A 57 -6.57 8.95 -11.13
N ILE A 58 -5.81 8.07 -11.78
CA ILE A 58 -5.89 7.84 -13.23
C ILE A 58 -7.28 7.32 -13.62
N LEU A 59 -7.81 6.34 -12.89
CA LEU A 59 -9.14 5.80 -13.14
C LEU A 59 -10.24 6.85 -12.92
N GLU A 60 -10.13 7.67 -11.88
CA GLU A 60 -11.07 8.76 -11.60
C GLU A 60 -11.11 9.80 -12.73
N ARG A 61 -9.94 10.10 -13.32
CA ARG A 61 -9.85 11.00 -14.49
C ARG A 61 -10.42 10.37 -15.76
N GLN A 62 -10.23 9.06 -15.97
CA GLN A 62 -10.75 8.33 -17.14
C GLN A 62 -12.28 8.22 -17.13
N ASP A 63 -12.87 8.02 -15.95
CA ASP A 63 -14.33 7.90 -15.78
C ASP A 63 -15.05 9.27 -15.66
N GLY A 64 -14.33 10.39 -15.84
CA GLY A 64 -14.93 11.73 -15.89
C GLY A 64 -15.48 12.23 -14.55
N ASN A 65 -14.69 12.16 -13.47
CA ASN A 65 -15.04 12.64 -12.12
C ASN A 65 -16.23 11.90 -11.47
N ILE A 66 -16.32 10.57 -11.61
CA ILE A 66 -17.08 9.78 -10.64
C ILE A 66 -16.24 9.72 -9.36
N ASP A 67 -16.49 10.66 -8.45
CA ASP A 67 -15.89 10.70 -7.12
C ASP A 67 -16.18 9.37 -6.38
N ILE A 68 -15.17 8.49 -6.33
CA ILE A 68 -15.25 7.14 -5.75
C ILE A 68 -15.47 7.22 -4.24
N TYR A 69 -15.06 8.33 -3.61
CA TYR A 69 -15.14 8.54 -2.16
C TYR A 69 -16.49 9.17 -1.73
N ASN A 70 -17.03 10.15 -2.47
CA ASN A 70 -18.33 10.77 -2.13
C ASN A 70 -19.53 9.83 -2.28
N ARG A 71 -19.45 8.83 -3.17
CA ARG A 71 -20.62 7.98 -3.46
C ARG A 71 -20.98 7.03 -2.31
N SER A 72 -20.04 6.75 -1.42
CA SER A 72 -20.27 5.90 -0.24
C SER A 72 -21.03 6.61 0.90
N ASN A 73 -21.08 7.95 0.91
CA ASN A 73 -21.60 8.73 2.05
C ASN A 73 -22.98 9.38 1.84
N LYS A 74 -23.60 9.24 0.66
CA LYS A 74 -24.96 9.78 0.44
C LYS A 74 -26.00 8.73 0.75
N THR A 75 -26.63 8.84 1.92
CA THR A 75 -27.79 8.07 2.40
C THR A 75 -29.08 8.29 1.58
N LYS A 76 -29.02 8.91 0.40
CA LYS A 76 -30.16 9.26 -0.46
C LYS A 76 -29.91 8.92 -1.94
N ILE A 77 -29.40 7.72 -2.23
CA ILE A 77 -29.26 7.22 -3.60
C ILE A 77 -30.56 6.51 -3.98
N GLN A 78 -31.25 6.98 -5.03
CA GLN A 78 -32.54 6.44 -5.47
C GLN A 78 -32.34 5.10 -6.22
N GLN A 79 -33.30 4.17 -6.11
CA GLN A 79 -33.31 2.91 -6.89
C GLN A 79 -33.22 3.24 -8.40
N GLY A 80 -32.20 2.71 -9.08
CA GLY A 80 -31.80 3.08 -10.45
C GLY A 80 -30.37 3.63 -10.55
N GLN A 81 -29.92 4.40 -9.55
CA GLN A 81 -28.51 4.81 -9.43
C GLN A 81 -27.60 3.69 -8.89
N TYR A 82 -28.23 2.62 -8.37
CA TYR A 82 -27.60 1.42 -7.85
C TYR A 82 -27.11 0.46 -8.94
N GLU A 83 -27.49 0.61 -10.20
CA GLU A 83 -26.94 -0.23 -11.28
C GLU A 83 -25.52 0.21 -11.65
N PHE A 84 -25.24 1.52 -11.62
CA PHE A 84 -23.93 2.07 -11.98
C PHE A 84 -22.86 1.88 -10.90
N LEU A 85 -23.19 1.82 -9.62
CA LEU A 85 -22.19 1.73 -8.53
C LEU A 85 -21.49 0.35 -8.47
N PRO A 86 -22.19 -0.80 -8.52
CA PRO A 86 -21.59 -2.11 -8.60
C PRO A 86 -20.86 -2.33 -9.92
N LEU A 87 -21.37 -1.78 -11.02
CA LEU A 87 -20.70 -1.81 -12.33
C LEU A 87 -19.40 -1.02 -12.29
N ALA A 88 -19.39 0.21 -11.79
CA ALA A 88 -18.17 1.00 -11.60
C ALA A 88 -17.18 0.29 -10.67
N LYS A 89 -17.61 -0.21 -9.50
CA LYS A 89 -16.72 -0.99 -8.61
C LYS A 89 -16.17 -2.27 -9.26
N ARG A 90 -16.94 -2.96 -10.11
CA ARG A 90 -16.49 -4.14 -10.86
C ARG A 90 -15.54 -3.75 -11.99
N LEU A 91 -15.80 -2.64 -12.68
CA LEU A 91 -14.98 -2.10 -13.74
C LEU A 91 -13.64 -1.63 -13.18
N SER A 92 -13.63 -0.81 -12.12
CA SER A 92 -12.40 -0.40 -11.44
C SER A 92 -11.63 -1.59 -10.86
N LYS A 93 -12.29 -2.61 -10.30
CA LYS A 93 -11.59 -3.85 -9.87
C LYS A 93 -10.93 -4.60 -11.03
N LYS A 94 -11.48 -4.49 -12.25
CA LYS A 94 -10.92 -5.11 -13.47
C LYS A 94 -9.83 -4.25 -14.10
N GLU A 95 -9.93 -2.93 -14.01
CA GLU A 95 -9.02 -1.98 -14.66
C GLU A 95 -7.83 -1.58 -13.78
N LEU A 96 -7.99 -1.62 -12.46
CA LEU A 96 -6.93 -1.34 -11.50
C LEU A 96 -5.65 -2.17 -11.73
N PRO A 97 -5.70 -3.49 -11.97
CA PRO A 97 -4.50 -4.26 -12.29
C PRO A 97 -3.80 -3.79 -13.57
N THR A 98 -4.56 -3.33 -14.57
CA THR A 98 -4.02 -2.81 -15.83
C THR A 98 -3.30 -1.48 -15.60
N VAL A 99 -3.92 -0.56 -14.86
CA VAL A 99 -3.31 0.74 -14.55
C VAL A 99 -2.09 0.58 -13.64
N ILE A 100 -2.13 -0.31 -12.65
CA ILE A 100 -0.95 -0.65 -11.83
C ILE A 100 0.18 -1.20 -12.71
N THR A 101 -0.15 -2.04 -13.70
CA THR A 101 0.85 -2.56 -14.65
C THR A 101 1.47 -1.44 -15.47
N GLN A 102 0.68 -0.47 -15.94
CA GLN A 102 1.18 0.70 -16.67
C GLN A 102 2.12 1.56 -15.81
N LEU A 103 1.72 1.82 -14.56
CA LEU A 103 2.57 2.56 -13.61
C LEU A 103 3.88 1.85 -13.32
N TYR A 104 3.88 0.52 -13.29
CA TYR A 104 5.08 -0.29 -13.12
C TYR A 104 6.01 -0.32 -14.34
N GLN A 105 5.49 -0.01 -15.52
CA GLN A 105 6.28 0.05 -16.75
C GLN A 105 6.85 1.46 -16.98
N ALA A 106 6.48 2.44 -16.14
CA ALA A 106 7.05 3.78 -16.22
C ALA A 106 8.54 3.74 -15.87
N GLU A 107 9.36 4.42 -16.68
CA GLU A 107 10.83 4.40 -16.57
C GLU A 107 11.33 4.89 -15.20
N ASP A 108 10.57 5.74 -14.52
CA ASP A 108 10.91 6.37 -13.25
C ASP A 108 10.40 5.60 -12.02
N VAL A 109 9.62 4.52 -12.20
CA VAL A 109 8.95 3.83 -11.08
C VAL A 109 9.94 3.26 -10.06
N ASP A 110 11.06 2.71 -10.53
CA ASP A 110 12.07 2.14 -9.67
C ASP A 110 12.75 3.20 -8.80
N ALA A 111 12.96 4.40 -9.35
CA ALA A 111 13.50 5.54 -8.60
C ALA A 111 12.49 6.01 -7.56
N ARG A 112 11.22 6.17 -7.94
CA ARG A 112 10.13 6.55 -7.03
C ARG A 112 9.94 5.55 -5.88
N ILE A 113 10.00 4.26 -6.17
CA ILE A 113 9.92 3.20 -5.14
C ILE A 113 11.10 3.30 -4.17
N LYS A 114 12.34 3.44 -4.67
CA LYS A 114 13.54 3.55 -3.82
C LYS A 114 13.50 4.78 -2.93
N GLU A 115 13.11 5.92 -3.49
CA GLU A 115 12.97 7.17 -2.76
C GLU A 115 11.90 7.04 -1.67
N ALA A 116 10.70 6.57 -2.02
CA ALA A 116 9.61 6.38 -1.08
C ALA A 116 9.98 5.38 0.03
N LEU A 117 10.72 4.31 -0.28
CA LEU A 117 11.25 3.39 0.72
C LEU A 117 12.24 4.06 1.65
N GLY A 118 13.17 4.87 1.13
CA GLY A 118 14.12 5.63 1.93
C GLY A 118 13.44 6.58 2.92
N GLN A 119 12.48 7.36 2.43
CA GLN A 119 11.68 8.28 3.26
C GLN A 119 10.88 7.53 4.32
N ALA A 120 10.21 6.43 3.96
CA ALA A 120 9.43 5.63 4.90
C ALA A 120 10.31 4.97 5.97
N ILE A 121 11.51 4.48 5.62
CA ILE A 121 12.46 3.92 6.59
C ILE A 121 12.85 4.98 7.62
N GLN A 122 13.18 6.20 7.18
CA GLN A 122 13.53 7.29 8.10
C GLN A 122 12.36 7.65 9.02
N TYR A 123 11.17 7.86 8.45
CA TYR A 123 9.97 8.21 9.21
C TYR A 123 9.62 7.16 10.27
N TYR A 124 9.53 5.89 9.87
CA TYR A 124 9.19 4.81 10.80
C TYR A 124 10.33 4.52 11.78
N GLY A 125 11.59 4.75 11.40
CA GLY A 125 12.73 4.69 12.32
C GLY A 125 12.63 5.72 13.44
N GLN A 126 12.33 6.99 13.10
CA GLN A 126 12.12 8.05 14.09
C GLN A 126 10.92 7.76 14.99
N LEU A 127 9.80 7.30 14.41
CA LEU A 127 8.60 6.94 15.16
C LEU A 127 8.91 5.82 16.19
N LEU A 128 9.71 4.82 15.83
CA LEU A 128 10.13 3.78 16.76
C LEU A 128 11.01 4.32 17.89
N THR A 129 12.00 5.17 17.57
CA THR A 129 12.84 5.81 18.59
C THR A 129 12.00 6.63 19.57
N GLN A 130 11.03 7.39 19.08
CA GLN A 130 10.12 8.19 19.91
C GLN A 130 9.27 7.30 20.83
N ARG A 131 8.72 6.19 20.31
CA ARG A 131 7.97 5.22 21.11
C ARG A 131 8.84 4.57 22.18
N GLN A 132 10.09 4.24 21.86
CA GLN A 132 11.04 3.67 22.81
C GLN A 132 11.36 4.64 23.95
N GLN A 133 11.59 5.92 23.63
CA GLN A 133 11.81 6.96 24.64
C GLN A 133 10.58 7.18 25.53
N GLN A 134 9.38 7.19 24.95
CA GLN A 134 8.14 7.28 25.71
C GLN A 134 8.00 6.11 26.69
N ILE A 135 8.26 4.87 26.23
CA ILE A 135 8.22 3.68 27.10
C ILE A 135 9.28 3.76 28.20
N GLY A 136 10.51 4.16 27.88
CA GLY A 136 11.60 4.30 28.84
C GLY A 136 11.36 5.38 29.91
N GLY A 137 10.50 6.36 29.63
CA GLY A 137 10.08 7.39 30.59
C GLY A 137 8.93 6.97 31.50
N PHE A 138 8.30 5.81 31.28
CA PHE A 138 7.29 5.29 32.21
C PHE A 138 7.96 4.59 33.39
N ASP A 139 7.49 4.87 34.60
CA ASP A 139 7.81 4.04 35.77
C ASP A 139 7.09 2.69 35.66
N LEU A 140 7.76 1.74 35.01
CA LEU A 140 7.27 0.38 34.84
C LEU A 140 7.19 -0.39 36.16
N ALA A 141 7.83 0.08 37.25
CA ALA A 141 7.79 -0.58 38.56
C ALA A 141 6.41 -0.49 39.23
N LYS A 142 5.59 0.50 38.83
CA LYS A 142 4.20 0.64 39.30
C LYS A 142 3.28 -0.45 38.77
N TYR A 143 3.65 -1.13 37.68
CA TYR A 143 2.84 -2.16 37.05
C TYR A 143 3.35 -3.55 37.46
N LYS A 144 2.50 -4.33 38.14
CA LYS A 144 2.80 -5.74 38.43
C LYS A 144 2.67 -6.56 37.14
N PHE A 145 3.77 -6.80 36.44
CA PHE A 145 3.80 -7.77 35.36
C PHE A 145 3.72 -9.17 35.96
N VAL A 146 2.61 -9.86 35.74
CA VAL A 146 2.46 -11.26 36.13
C VAL A 146 3.41 -12.07 35.22
N GLN A 147 4.55 -12.49 35.77
CA GLN A 147 5.38 -13.49 35.12
C GLN A 147 4.59 -14.81 35.13
N ASN A 148 4.01 -15.16 33.98
CA ASN A 148 3.64 -16.54 33.74
C ASN A 148 4.94 -17.34 33.67
N ARG A 149 5.29 -17.99 34.78
CA ARG A 149 6.36 -18.98 34.83
C ARG A 149 5.93 -20.12 33.90
N GLN A 150 6.69 -20.30 32.82
CA GLN A 150 6.69 -21.55 32.06
C GLN A 150 7.43 -22.62 32.85
#